data_AF-A0A1Y1Q7U9-F1
#
_entry.id   AF-A0A1Y1Q7U9-F1
#
_cell.length_a   1.000
_cell.length_b   1.000
_cell.length_c   1.000
_cell.angle_alpha   90.00
_cell.angle_beta   90.00
_cell.angle_gamma   90.00
#
_symmetry.space_group_name_H-M   'P 1'
#
loop_
_entity.id
_entity.type
_entity.pdbx_description
1 polymer ?
#
loop_
_entity_poly.entity_id
_entity_poly.type
_entity_poly.pdbx_seq_one_letter_code
_entity_poly.pdbx_strand_id
1 'polypeptide(L)'
;MTVAVITHSHCHLHDNGSPYHPECAERLDAINNRMIMSGVDWISRHYDSHCAEREHLLRVHDAEYVERVFATSPTEGHAMLDGDT
;
A
#
# COMPACT_ATOMS: atom_id res chain seq x y z
N MET A 1 -18.14 14.83 -14.25
CA MET A 1 -17.82 13.95 -13.10
C MET A 1 -16.32 13.81 -13.08
N THR A 2 -15.66 14.11 -11.96
CA THR A 2 -14.19 14.04 -11.85
C THR A 2 -13.84 12.86 -10.95
N VAL A 3 -13.06 11.92 -11.47
CA VAL A 3 -12.58 10.75 -10.73
C VAL A 3 -11.18 11.03 -10.21
N ALA A 4 -10.91 10.65 -8.96
CA ALA A 4 -9.59 10.77 -8.34
C ALA A 4 -8.92 9.39 -8.25
N VAL A 5 -7.63 9.35 -8.57
CA VAL A 5 -6.74 8.21 -8.34
C VAL A 5 -5.75 8.65 -7.26
N ILE A 6 -5.74 7.95 -6.13
CA ILE A 6 -4.89 8.28 -4.98
C ILE A 6 -3.88 7.15 -4.83
N THR A 7 -2.58 7.48 -4.86
CA THR A 7 -1.48 6.54 -4.72
C THR A 7 -0.25 7.23 -4.15
N HIS A 8 0.86 6.52 -3.90
CA HIS A 8 2.14 7.10 -3.53
C HIS A 8 3.28 6.18 -3.96
N SER A 9 4.42 6.75 -4.35
CA SER A 9 5.59 5.98 -4.77
C SER A 9 6.12 5.03 -3.69
N HIS A 10 5.93 5.38 -2.42
CA HIS A 10 6.32 4.52 -1.29
C HIS A 10 5.53 3.20 -1.25
N CYS A 11 4.34 3.11 -1.85
CA CYS A 11 3.58 1.86 -1.90
C CYS A 11 4.31 0.77 -2.71
N HIS A 12 5.19 1.16 -3.65
CA HIS A 12 6.04 0.22 -4.40
C HIS A 12 7.21 -0.33 -3.59
N LEU A 13 7.52 0.25 -2.43
CA LEU A 13 8.62 -0.22 -1.58
C LEU A 13 8.21 -1.37 -0.65
N HIS A 14 6.92 -1.68 -0.58
CA HIS A 14 6.40 -2.78 0.21
C HIS A 14 6.74 -4.12 -0.48
N ASP A 15 7.36 -5.03 0.26
CA ASP A 15 7.77 -6.35 -0.21
C ASP A 15 7.41 -7.43 0.82
N ASN A 16 6.41 -8.24 0.48
CA ASN A 16 5.92 -9.38 1.27
C ASN A 16 6.60 -10.72 0.94
N GLY A 17 7.77 -10.69 0.29
CA GLY A 17 8.54 -11.90 -0.02
C GLY A 17 8.53 -12.25 -1.51
N SER A 18 8.91 -11.28 -2.34
CA SER A 18 9.17 -11.47 -3.76
C SER A 18 10.26 -12.54 -3.99
N PRO A 19 10.15 -13.41 -5.03
CA PRO A 19 9.12 -13.43 -6.09
C PRO A 19 7.95 -14.39 -5.81
N TYR A 20 7.84 -14.96 -4.62
CA TYR A 20 6.90 -16.06 -4.35
C TYR A 20 5.56 -15.58 -3.79
N HIS A 21 5.53 -14.38 -3.20
CA HIS A 21 4.31 -13.81 -2.66
C HIS A 21 3.47 -13.14 -3.77
N PRO A 22 2.16 -13.43 -3.88
CA PRO A 22 1.31 -12.84 -4.91
C PRO A 22 1.02 -11.35 -4.67
N GLU A 23 1.17 -10.88 -3.44
CA GLU A 23 1.11 -9.45 -3.09
C GLU A 23 2.50 -8.85 -3.32
N CYS A 24 2.68 -8.19 -4.47
CA CYS A 24 3.95 -7.64 -4.94
C CYS A 24 3.74 -6.28 -5.64
N ALA A 25 4.80 -5.47 -5.72
CA ALA A 25 4.76 -4.11 -6.26
C ALA A 25 4.28 -4.05 -7.72
N GLU A 26 4.58 -5.07 -8.52
CA GLU A 26 4.20 -5.18 -9.94
C GLU A 26 2.68 -5.16 -10.14
N ARG A 27 1.88 -5.45 -9.10
CA ARG A 27 0.43 -5.28 -9.14
C ARG A 27 0.02 -3.82 -9.39
N LEU A 28 0.73 -2.87 -8.77
CA LEU A 28 0.48 -1.43 -8.98
C LEU A 28 0.85 -1.03 -10.41
N ASP A 29 1.96 -1.56 -10.93
CA ASP A 29 2.39 -1.30 -12.30
C ASP A 29 1.40 -1.84 -13.33
N ALA A 30 0.88 -3.05 -13.12
CA ALA A 30 -0.15 -3.63 -13.97
C ALA A 30 -1.43 -2.77 -14.02
N ILE A 31 -1.85 -2.22 -12.88
CA ILE A 31 -3.01 -1.31 -12.80
C ILE A 31 -2.72 0.00 -13.54
N ASN A 32 -1.58 0.64 -13.26
CA ASN A 32 -1.19 1.91 -13.89
C ASN A 32 -1.07 1.76 -15.41
N ASN A 33 -0.43 0.69 -15.88
CA ASN A 33 -0.32 0.39 -17.31
C ASN A 33 -1.71 0.24 -17.95
N ARG A 34 -2.64 -0.45 -17.29
CA ARG A 34 -4.01 -0.60 -17.82
C ARG A 34 -4.79 0.71 -17.83
N MET A 35 -4.60 1.58 -16.83
CA MET A 35 -5.19 2.91 -16.78
C MET A 35 -4.74 3.76 -17.98
N ILE A 36 -3.44 3.75 -18.29
CA ILE A 36 -2.87 4.45 -19.45
C ILE A 36 -3.41 3.85 -20.75
N MET A 37 -3.31 2.53 -20.93
CA MET A 37 -3.71 1.85 -22.18
C MET A 37 -5.20 1.98 -22.49
N SER A 38 -6.05 2.12 -21.47
CA SER A 38 -7.50 2.30 -21.63
C SER A 38 -7.93 3.76 -21.80
N GLY A 39 -7.02 4.72 -21.63
CA GLY A 39 -7.31 6.15 -21.66
C GLY A 39 -8.06 6.66 -20.42
N VAL A 40 -8.26 5.82 -19.40
CA VAL A 40 -8.90 6.21 -18.13
C VAL A 40 -8.00 7.14 -17.33
N ASP A 41 -6.68 6.94 -17.42
CA ASP A 41 -5.67 7.82 -16.81
C ASP A 41 -5.89 9.30 -17.22
N TRP A 42 -6.12 9.54 -18.51
CA TRP A 42 -6.31 10.88 -19.07
C TRP A 42 -7.51 11.65 -18.51
N ILE A 43 -8.56 10.92 -18.12
CA ILE A 43 -9.80 11.52 -17.59
C ILE A 43 -9.84 11.53 -16.06
N SER A 44 -8.79 11.03 -15.41
CA SER A 44 -8.65 10.95 -13.97
C SER A 44 -7.75 12.06 -13.43
N ARG A 45 -7.89 12.40 -12.14
CA ARG A 45 -6.96 13.29 -11.43
C ARG A 45 -6.16 12.49 -10.43
N HIS A 46 -4.84 12.64 -10.48
CA HIS A 46 -3.92 11.93 -9.61
C HIS A 46 -3.59 12.78 -8.39
N TYR A 47 -3.56 12.15 -7.22
CA TYR A 47 -3.21 12.77 -5.95
C TYR A 47 -2.27 11.84 -5.17
N ASP A 48 -1.31 12.45 -4.49
CA ASP A 48 -0.45 11.73 -3.56
C ASP A 48 -1.19 11.45 -2.25
N SER A 49 -1.12 10.21 -1.77
CA SER A 49 -1.63 9.86 -0.44
C SER A 49 -0.70 10.37 0.65
N HIS A 50 -1.26 10.68 1.82
CA HIS A 50 -0.48 11.01 3.02
C HIS A 50 -0.51 9.84 4.01
N CYS A 51 0.54 9.71 4.84
CA CYS A 51 0.56 8.71 5.90
C CYS A 51 -0.62 8.90 6.87
N ALA A 52 -1.23 7.80 7.29
CA ALA A 52 -2.24 7.83 8.33
C ALA A 52 -1.60 8.19 9.68
N GLU A 53 -2.21 9.12 10.41
CA GLU A 53 -1.84 9.41 11.80
C GLU A 53 -2.29 8.27 12.71
N ARG A 54 -1.64 8.12 13.88
CA ARG A 54 -1.94 7.04 14.82
C ARG A 54 -3.40 7.08 15.28
N GLU A 55 -3.93 8.28 15.47
CA GLU A 55 -5.32 8.56 15.82
C GLU A 55 -6.29 8.06 14.75
N HIS A 56 -5.87 8.00 13.48
CA HIS A 56 -6.70 7.46 12.40
C HIS A 56 -6.83 5.95 12.52
N LEU A 57 -5.74 5.26 12.85
CA LEU A 57 -5.70 3.80 13.01
C LEU A 57 -6.55 3.34 14.21
N LEU A 58 -6.48 4.09 15.31
CA LEU A 58 -7.21 3.79 16.55
C LEU A 58 -8.73 3.93 16.47
N ARG A 59 -9.28 4.48 15.37
CA ARG A 59 -10.74 4.52 15.16
C ARG A 59 -11.33 3.14 14.89
N VAL A 60 -10.51 2.19 14.45
CA VAL A 60 -10.93 0.83 14.08
C VAL A 60 -10.17 -0.23 14.87
N HIS A 61 -8.86 -0.03 15.08
CA HIS A 61 -7.99 -1.02 15.71
C HIS A 61 -7.73 -0.69 17.18
N ASP A 62 -7.55 -1.72 18.01
CA ASP A 62 -7.08 -1.54 19.38
C ASP A 62 -5.62 -1.08 19.42
N ALA A 63 -5.25 -0.40 20.50
CA ALA A 63 -3.92 0.18 20.63
C ALA A 63 -2.81 -0.89 20.68
N GLU A 64 -3.08 -2.06 21.25
CA GLU A 64 -2.10 -3.14 21.37
C GLU A 64 -1.74 -3.71 19.99
N TYR A 65 -2.74 -3.91 19.12
CA TYR A 65 -2.54 -4.31 17.74
C TYR A 65 -1.67 -3.32 16.96
N VAL A 66 -2.00 -2.02 17.06
CA VAL A 66 -1.26 -0.96 16.35
C VAL A 66 0.21 -0.94 16.79
N GLU A 67 0.47 -0.98 18.10
CA GLU A 67 1.85 -1.02 18.63
C GLU A 67 2.60 -2.28 18.18
N ARG A 68 1.93 -3.44 18.15
CA ARG A 68 2.55 -4.68 17.68
C ARG A 68 3.01 -4.56 16.23
N VAL A 69 2.17 -4.01 15.34
CA VAL A 69 2.53 -3.83 13.93
C VAL A 69 3.74 -2.88 13.78
N PHE A 70 3.76 -1.76 14.49
CA PHE A 70 4.91 -0.85 14.47
C PHE A 70 6.19 -1.51 14.99
N ALA A 71 6.10 -2.31 16.05
CA ALA A 71 7.24 -3.01 16.63
C ALA A 71 7.75 -4.17 15.75
N THR A 72 6.88 -4.79 14.94
CA THR A 72 7.26 -5.86 14.02
C THR A 72 7.95 -5.36 12.75
N SER A 73 7.78 -4.08 12.39
CA SER A 73 8.40 -3.50 11.19
C SER A 73 9.93 -3.68 11.20
N PRO A 74 10.51 -4.48 10.30
CA PRO A 74 11.93 -4.79 10.31
C PRO A 74 12.75 -3.58 9.84
N THR A 75 13.98 -3.45 10.34
CA THR A 75 14.97 -2.52 9.78
C THR A 75 15.65 -3.09 8.53
N GLU A 76 15.76 -4.42 8.45
CA GLU A 76 16.32 -5.17 7.34
C GLU A 76 15.60 -6.52 7.20
N GLY A 77 15.44 -7.00 5.96
CA GLY A 77 14.76 -8.26 5.67
C GLY A 77 13.25 -8.21 5.86
N HIS A 78 12.64 -9.35 6.18
CA HIS A 78 11.19 -9.49 6.38
C HIS A 78 10.90 -9.98 7.79
N ALA A 79 9.77 -9.56 8.34
CA ALA A 79 9.22 -10.05 9.59
C ALA A 79 7.80 -10.54 9.34
N MET A 80 7.48 -11.74 9.81
CA MET A 80 6.12 -12.26 9.69
C MET A 80 5.24 -11.64 10.76
N LEU A 81 4.12 -11.05 10.33
CA LEU A 81 3.06 -10.61 11.20
C LEU A 81 2.10 -11.77 11.52
N ASP A 82 1.83 -12.62 10.53
CA ASP A 82 1.07 -13.87 10.69
C ASP A 82 1.54 -14.98 9.71
N GLY A 83 0.62 -15.83 9.22
CA GLY A 83 0.97 -16.96 8.35
C GLY A 83 1.12 -16.60 6.87
N ASP A 84 0.56 -15.46 6.45
CA ASP A 84 0.53 -14.98 5.07
C ASP A 84 0.75 -13.47 4.94
N THR A 85 1.19 -12.81 6.01
CA THR A 85 1.52 -11.37 6.09
C THR A 85 2.83 -11.12 6.80
#